data_AF-A0AAP0P908-F1
#
_entry.id   AF-A0AAP0P908-F1
#
_cell.length_a   1.000
_cell.length_b   1.000
_cell.length_c   1.000
_cell.angle_alpha   90.00
_cell.angle_beta   90.00
_cell.angle_gamma   90.00
#
_symmetry.space_group_name_H-M   'P 1'
#
loop_
_entity.id
_entity.type
_entity.pdbx_description
1 polymer ?
#
loop_
_entity_poly.entity_id
_entity_poly.type
_entity_poly.pdbx_seq_one_letter_code
_entity_poly.pdbx_strand_id
1 'polypeptide(L)'
;MRVALLWTVSDFPVYNMLSDWSIRGKMACPYCMEDTNTFQLRSGGKTLRFDCHCRFLSKNSPFRKDKKKFLKGKMVLNDEPPVLLSSEEILAEIESLGLMKVTEIRANFVNEMIAKTSGWRKRSIFWDLSYWKTNLIRHNLDVMHIEKNIFDNIFNTIMSVPGMQKRDKIFVNIVTDLLYTLI
;
A
#
# COMPACT_ATOMS: atom_id res chain seq x y z
N MET A 1 -6.16 -24.78 25.06
CA MET A 1 -5.23 -24.44 23.97
C MET A 1 -5.36 -22.96 23.67
N ARG A 2 -4.26 -22.18 23.66
CA ARG A 2 -4.28 -20.76 23.26
C ARG A 2 -3.62 -20.66 21.89
N VAL A 3 -4.27 -19.99 20.94
CA VAL A 3 -3.77 -19.78 19.57
C VAL A 3 -3.55 -18.28 19.37
N ALA A 4 -2.41 -17.90 18.78
CA ALA A 4 -2.06 -16.52 18.48
C ALA A 4 -1.70 -16.36 17.00
N LEU A 5 -2.16 -15.26 16.39
CA LEU A 5 -1.86 -14.87 15.02
C LEU A 5 -0.64 -13.94 15.01
N LEU A 6 0.51 -14.43 14.53
CA LEU A 6 1.74 -13.62 14.50
C LEU A 6 1.73 -12.59 13.37
N TRP A 7 1.35 -12.97 12.15
CA TRP A 7 1.24 -12.06 11.01
C TRP A 7 0.38 -12.69 9.91
N THR A 8 -0.10 -11.88 8.99
CA THR A 8 -0.73 -12.34 7.75
C THR A 8 0.24 -12.18 6.58
N VAL A 9 0.38 -13.21 5.74
CA VAL A 9 1.09 -13.12 4.46
C VAL A 9 0.04 -13.06 3.36
N SER A 10 0.04 -11.97 2.58
CA SER A 10 -1.01 -11.71 1.58
C SER A 10 -0.45 -10.99 0.38
N ASP A 11 -1.00 -11.25 -0.81
CA ASP A 11 -0.72 -10.38 -1.96
C ASP A 11 -1.32 -8.97 -1.76
N PHE A 12 -1.00 -8.05 -2.67
CA PHE A 12 -1.41 -6.65 -2.53
C PHE A 12 -2.93 -6.42 -2.57
N PRO A 13 -3.72 -7.12 -3.43
CA PRO A 13 -5.19 -7.07 -3.36
C PRO A 13 -5.76 -7.55 -2.03
N VAL A 14 -5.25 -8.65 -1.48
CA VAL A 14 -5.74 -9.21 -0.21
C VAL A 14 -5.31 -8.33 0.96
N TYR A 15 -4.13 -7.69 0.89
CA TYR A 15 -3.68 -6.73 1.90
C TYR A 15 -4.74 -5.66 2.20
N ASN A 16 -5.38 -5.09 1.18
CA ASN A 16 -6.48 -4.12 1.32
C ASN A 16 -7.63 -4.61 2.20
N MET A 17 -7.90 -5.92 2.19
CA MET A 17 -9.00 -6.50 2.95
C MET A 17 -8.64 -6.79 4.40
N LEU A 18 -7.35 -6.94 4.70
CA LEU A 18 -6.80 -7.33 6.00
C LEU A 18 -6.31 -6.12 6.82
N SER A 19 -5.59 -5.20 6.16
CA SER A 19 -5.07 -3.98 6.78
C SER A 19 -6.09 -2.85 6.82
N ASP A 20 -7.13 -2.96 6.00
CA ASP A 20 -8.18 -1.96 5.82
C ASP A 20 -7.69 -0.61 5.30
N TRP A 21 -6.45 -0.57 4.81
CA TRP A 21 -5.87 0.58 4.15
C TRP A 21 -6.16 0.54 2.65
N SER A 22 -6.68 1.65 2.12
CA SER A 22 -7.05 1.76 0.71
C SER A 22 -5.86 1.55 -0.21
N ILE A 23 -5.89 0.49 -1.02
CA ILE A 23 -4.87 0.24 -2.07
C ILE A 23 -5.07 1.03 -3.38
N ARG A 24 -5.90 2.08 -3.36
CA ARG A 24 -6.25 2.86 -4.57
C ARG A 24 -5.92 4.34 -4.40
N GLY A 25 -5.79 5.03 -5.53
CA GLY A 25 -5.69 6.49 -5.57
C GLY A 25 -4.28 7.00 -5.29
N LYS A 26 -4.14 8.01 -4.42
CA LYS A 26 -2.85 8.60 -3.96
C LYS A 26 -2.30 7.94 -2.70
N MET A 27 -3.15 7.35 -1.87
CA MET A 27 -2.78 6.77 -0.58
C MET A 27 -2.40 5.28 -0.57
N ALA A 28 -2.40 4.55 -1.69
CA ALA A 28 -2.16 3.10 -1.72
C ALA A 28 -0.82 2.57 -1.17
N CYS A 29 0.18 3.41 -0.91
CA CYS A 29 1.41 2.93 -0.30
C CYS A 29 1.14 2.68 1.19
N PRO A 30 1.29 1.45 1.69
CA PRO A 30 1.06 1.16 3.11
C PRO A 30 2.12 1.77 4.03
N TYR A 31 3.31 2.09 3.50
CA TYR A 31 4.40 2.68 4.27
C TYR A 31 4.33 4.21 4.31
N CYS A 32 3.94 4.83 3.20
CA CYS A 32 3.83 6.29 3.13
C CYS A 32 2.48 6.82 3.60
N MET A 33 1.43 5.99 3.52
CA MET A 33 0.05 6.34 3.88
C MET A 33 -0.38 7.69 3.31
N GLU A 34 -0.57 8.71 4.15
CA GLU A 34 -0.98 10.05 3.75
C GLU A 34 0.21 10.93 3.30
N ASP A 35 1.42 10.67 3.83
CA ASP A 35 2.68 11.34 3.47
C ASP A 35 3.26 10.78 2.16
N THR A 36 2.49 10.89 1.08
CA THR A 36 2.88 10.37 -0.24
C THR A 36 3.20 11.49 -1.24
N ASN A 37 4.38 11.41 -1.85
CA ASN A 37 4.80 12.29 -2.95
C ASN A 37 4.31 11.78 -4.32
N THR A 38 3.06 11.31 -4.37
CA THR A 38 2.46 10.75 -5.59
C THR A 38 2.25 11.83 -6.67
N PHE A 39 2.35 11.42 -7.93
CA PHE A 39 2.03 12.29 -9.07
C PHE A 39 1.17 11.55 -10.08
N GLN A 40 0.45 12.30 -10.91
CA GLN A 40 -0.37 11.72 -11.98
C GLN A 40 0.34 11.86 -13.31
N LEU A 41 0.37 10.76 -14.08
CA LEU A 41 0.84 10.77 -15.46
C LEU A 41 -0.14 11.59 -16.32
N ARG A 42 0.40 12.57 -17.06
CA ARG A 42 -0.38 13.43 -17.96
C ARG A 42 -1.13 12.59 -19.01
N SER A 43 -0.41 11.63 -19.59
CA SER A 43 -0.95 10.71 -20.60
C SER A 43 -1.46 9.45 -19.89
N GLY A 44 -2.73 9.45 -19.48
CA GLY A 44 -3.41 8.28 -18.92
C GLY A 44 -3.99 8.44 -17.52
N GLY A 45 -3.74 9.58 -16.84
CA GLY A 45 -4.36 9.92 -15.55
C GLY A 45 -4.00 8.99 -14.38
N LYS A 46 -3.07 8.05 -14.60
CA LYS A 46 -2.66 7.07 -13.60
C LYS A 46 -1.82 7.76 -12.53
N THR A 47 -2.13 7.48 -11.27
CA THR A 47 -1.31 7.93 -10.14
C THR A 47 -0.12 6.99 -9.99
N LEU A 48 1.08 7.55 -10.04
CA LEU A 48 2.35 6.84 -9.92
C LEU A 48 3.04 7.19 -8.59
N ARG A 49 3.76 6.20 -8.05
CA ARG A 49 4.46 6.29 -6.76
C ARG A 49 5.93 5.90 -6.81
N PHE A 50 6.42 5.46 -7.97
CA PHE A 50 7.77 4.94 -8.17
C PHE A 50 8.85 5.79 -7.46
N ASP A 51 8.78 7.12 -7.58
CA ASP A 51 9.79 8.02 -6.99
C ASP A 51 9.62 8.30 -5.49
N CYS A 52 8.48 7.91 -4.88
CA CYS A 52 8.25 8.11 -3.45
C CYS A 52 9.21 7.27 -2.61
N HIS A 53 9.70 6.15 -3.14
CA HIS A 53 10.57 5.23 -2.43
C HIS A 53 12.01 5.74 -2.30
N CYS A 54 12.45 6.68 -3.14
CA CYS A 54 13.77 7.31 -3.01
C CYS A 54 13.98 8.00 -1.65
N ARG A 55 12.88 8.33 -0.94
CA ARG A 55 12.88 8.89 0.42
C ARG A 55 13.43 7.92 1.48
N PHE A 56 13.37 6.61 1.23
CA PHE A 56 13.88 5.58 2.14
C PHE A 56 15.39 5.29 1.94
N LEU A 57 15.97 5.71 0.81
CA LEU A 57 17.40 5.57 0.56
C LEU A 57 18.21 6.51 1.47
N SER A 58 19.48 6.21 1.72
CA SER A 58 20.36 7.12 2.48
C SER A 58 20.47 8.50 1.81
N LYS A 59 20.60 9.59 2.60
CA LYS A 59 20.66 10.97 2.09
C LYS A 59 21.74 11.19 1.03
N ASN A 60 22.83 10.43 1.10
CA ASN A 60 23.96 10.51 0.18
C ASN A 60 23.86 9.57 -1.03
N SER A 61 22.78 8.80 -1.16
CA SER A 61 22.60 7.85 -2.25
C SER A 61 22.60 8.57 -3.62
N PRO A 62 23.38 8.10 -4.62
CA PRO A 62 23.36 8.64 -5.98
C PRO A 62 21.96 8.64 -6.60
N PHE A 63 21.13 7.66 -6.25
CA PHE A 63 19.76 7.54 -6.75
C PHE A 63 18.85 8.70 -6.32
N ARG A 64 19.11 9.35 -5.16
CA ARG A 64 18.39 10.57 -4.76
C ARG A 64 18.67 11.77 -5.67
N LYS A 65 19.79 11.75 -6.41
CA LYS A 65 20.26 12.82 -7.30
C LYS A 65 19.98 12.53 -8.77
N ASP A 66 19.46 11.35 -9.11
CA ASP A 66 19.26 10.93 -10.50
C ASP A 66 18.01 11.59 -11.10
N LYS A 67 18.25 12.57 -11.99
CA LYS A 67 17.20 13.34 -12.68
C LYS A 67 16.68 12.66 -13.95
N LYS A 68 17.27 11.52 -14.35
CA LYS A 68 17.01 10.84 -15.64
C LYS A 68 16.20 9.56 -15.45
N LYS A 69 16.56 8.73 -14.47
CA LYS A 69 15.89 7.43 -14.21
C LYS A 69 14.57 7.57 -13.44
N PHE A 70 14.44 8.63 -12.65
CA PHE A 70 13.26 8.97 -11.86
C PHE A 70 12.49 10.13 -12.50
N LEU A 71 11.50 10.71 -11.81
CA LEU A 71 10.75 11.87 -12.32
C LEU A 71 11.69 12.94 -12.90
N LYS A 72 11.51 13.21 -14.20
CA LYS A 72 12.40 14.09 -14.97
C LYS A 72 12.60 15.43 -14.27
N GLY A 73 13.86 15.72 -13.93
CA GLY A 73 14.25 16.99 -13.32
C GLY A 73 13.99 17.12 -11.82
N LYS A 74 13.41 16.11 -11.16
CA LYS A 74 13.22 16.07 -9.70
C LYS A 74 14.41 15.39 -9.03
N MET A 75 14.81 15.89 -7.87
CA MET A 75 15.75 15.23 -6.96
C MET A 75 15.12 15.10 -5.58
N VAL A 76 15.50 14.08 -4.84
CA VAL A 76 14.96 13.73 -3.52
C VAL A 76 16.05 13.95 -2.47
N LEU A 77 16.55 15.18 -2.36
CA LEU A 77 17.70 15.51 -1.51
C LEU A 77 17.32 15.58 -0.03
N ASN A 78 16.21 16.26 0.27
CA ASN A 78 15.83 16.62 1.65
C ASN A 78 14.64 15.82 2.17
N ASP A 79 13.96 15.04 1.31
CA ASP A 79 12.81 14.26 1.74
C ASP A 79 13.28 13.14 2.69
N GLU A 80 12.59 13.04 3.83
CA GLU A 80 12.81 12.00 4.83
C GLU A 80 11.79 10.87 4.63
N PRO A 81 12.09 9.63 5.05
CA PRO A 81 11.09 8.58 5.04
C PRO A 81 9.89 9.00 5.92
N PRO A 82 8.66 8.62 5.54
CA PRO A 82 7.48 8.83 6.36
C PRO A 82 7.68 8.20 7.75
N VAL A 83 7.13 8.86 8.78
CA VAL A 83 7.15 8.31 10.14
C VAL A 83 6.31 7.04 10.16
N LEU A 84 6.90 5.94 10.61
CA LEU A 84 6.15 4.71 10.82
C LEU A 84 5.26 4.88 12.05
N LEU A 85 3.96 4.84 11.82
CA LEU A 85 2.99 4.85 12.92
C LEU A 85 3.09 3.56 13.70
N SER A 86 3.13 3.69 15.02
CA SER A 86 3.00 2.56 15.92
C SER A 86 1.60 1.96 15.80
N SER A 87 1.52 0.72 16.25
CA SER A 87 0.31 -0.06 16.30
C SER A 87 -0.81 0.57 17.14
N GLU A 88 -0.44 1.30 18.19
CA GLU A 88 -1.37 1.99 19.08
C GLU A 88 -1.85 3.30 18.45
N GLU A 89 -0.97 4.03 17.78
CA GLU A 89 -1.33 5.23 17.03
C GLU A 89 -2.30 4.93 15.88
N ILE A 90 -2.06 3.85 15.14
CA ILE A 90 -2.98 3.40 14.07
C ILE A 90 -4.36 3.08 14.64
N LEU A 91 -4.41 2.36 15.77
CA LEU A 91 -5.70 2.04 16.40
C LEU A 91 -6.41 3.31 16.88
N ALA A 92 -5.68 4.23 17.51
CA ALA A 92 -6.23 5.50 17.97
C ALA A 92 -6.76 6.35 16.81
N GLU A 93 -6.06 6.35 15.66
CA GLU A 93 -6.52 7.02 14.45
C GLU A 93 -7.82 6.39 13.93
N ILE A 94 -7.87 5.06 13.79
CA ILE A 94 -9.07 4.33 13.35
C ILE A 94 -10.27 4.61 14.27
N GLU A 95 -10.05 4.63 15.58
CA GLU A 95 -11.08 4.92 16.58
C GLU A 95 -11.52 6.39 16.54
N SER A 96 -10.59 7.33 16.36
CA SER A 96 -10.88 8.76 16.24
C SER A 96 -11.71 9.10 14.99
N LEU A 97 -11.51 8.35 13.90
CA LEU A 97 -12.28 8.47 12.67
C LEU A 97 -13.70 7.90 12.81
N GLY A 98 -13.97 7.12 13.86
CA GLY A 98 -15.26 6.48 14.10
C GLY A 98 -15.53 5.31 13.15
N LEU A 99 -14.47 4.62 12.69
CA LEU A 99 -14.64 3.44 11.83
C LEU A 99 -15.28 2.29 12.59
N MET A 100 -16.38 1.79 12.02
CA MET A 100 -17.16 0.71 12.60
C MET A 100 -16.61 -0.65 12.20
N LYS A 101 -16.82 -1.66 13.06
CA LYS A 101 -16.48 -3.05 12.71
C LYS A 101 -17.40 -3.54 11.61
N VAL A 102 -16.89 -4.38 10.72
CA VAL A 102 -17.66 -4.95 9.60
C VAL A 102 -18.90 -5.72 10.07
N THR A 103 -18.88 -6.25 11.29
CA THR A 103 -19.99 -7.00 11.91
C THR A 103 -21.11 -6.11 12.45
N GLU A 104 -20.91 -4.80 12.55
CA GLU A 104 -21.88 -3.89 13.16
C GLU A 104 -22.96 -3.43 12.16
N ILE A 105 -24.15 -3.16 12.69
CA ILE A 105 -25.28 -2.69 11.90
C ILE A 105 -24.97 -1.29 11.35
N ARG A 106 -25.21 -1.07 10.06
CA ARG A 106 -24.89 0.17 9.31
C ARG A 106 -23.39 0.45 9.12
N ALA A 107 -22.49 -0.45 9.50
CA ALA A 107 -21.05 -0.25 9.34
C ALA A 107 -20.66 0.10 7.90
N ASN A 108 -21.24 -0.56 6.89
CA ASN A 108 -20.96 -0.28 5.48
C ASN A 108 -21.20 1.19 5.12
N PHE A 109 -22.32 1.77 5.56
CA PHE A 109 -22.67 3.16 5.23
C PHE A 109 -21.71 4.15 5.89
N VAL A 110 -21.45 3.96 7.20
CA VAL A 110 -20.56 4.85 7.97
C VAL A 110 -19.14 4.77 7.42
N ASN A 111 -18.62 3.56 7.22
CA ASN A 111 -17.28 3.33 6.72
C ASN A 111 -17.09 3.85 5.29
N GLU A 112 -18.08 3.72 4.41
CA GLU A 112 -18.01 4.30 3.05
C GLU A 112 -17.95 5.83 3.04
N MET A 113 -18.58 6.51 4.01
CA MET A 113 -18.46 7.95 4.15
C MET A 113 -17.06 8.36 4.60
N ILE A 114 -16.52 7.69 5.62
CA ILE A 114 -15.17 7.96 6.17
C ILE A 114 -14.07 7.64 5.14
N ALA A 115 -14.24 6.57 4.36
CA ALA A 115 -13.28 6.16 3.33
C ALA A 115 -13.16 7.14 2.15
N LYS A 116 -14.03 8.15 2.05
CA LYS A 116 -13.90 9.23 1.06
C LYS A 116 -12.92 10.31 1.50
N THR A 117 -12.78 10.51 2.81
CA THR A 117 -11.96 11.57 3.41
C THR A 117 -10.66 11.04 3.99
N SER A 118 -10.55 9.73 4.24
CA SER A 118 -9.36 9.07 4.80
C SER A 118 -8.88 7.91 3.93
N GLY A 119 -7.64 7.47 4.15
CA GLY A 119 -7.11 6.25 3.54
C GLY A 119 -7.72 4.96 4.09
N TRP A 120 -8.35 5.01 5.27
CA TRP A 120 -8.93 3.87 5.95
C TRP A 120 -10.31 3.48 5.42
N ARG A 121 -10.56 2.18 5.32
CA ARG A 121 -11.78 1.61 4.73
C ARG A 121 -12.77 1.09 5.74
N LYS A 122 -12.29 0.53 6.86
CA LYS A 122 -13.09 -0.15 7.89
C LYS A 122 -12.20 -0.42 9.11
N ARG A 123 -12.80 -0.88 10.21
CA ARG A 123 -12.07 -1.40 11.37
C ARG A 123 -12.01 -2.93 11.32
N SER A 124 -10.80 -3.47 11.22
CA SER A 124 -10.55 -4.91 11.11
C SER A 124 -10.98 -5.65 12.36
N ILE A 125 -11.44 -6.88 12.20
CA ILE A 125 -11.69 -7.81 13.31
C ILE A 125 -10.38 -8.15 14.05
N PHE A 126 -9.22 -8.00 13.41
CA PHE A 126 -7.95 -8.29 14.07
C PHE A 126 -7.67 -7.32 15.23
N TRP A 127 -8.22 -6.11 15.19
CA TRP A 127 -8.09 -5.15 16.31
C TRP A 127 -8.85 -5.59 17.56
N ASP A 128 -9.72 -6.60 17.48
CA ASP A 128 -10.36 -7.19 18.67
C ASP A 128 -9.43 -8.17 19.40
N LEU A 129 -8.33 -8.58 18.78
CA LEU A 129 -7.30 -9.38 19.41
C LEU A 129 -6.41 -8.46 20.26
N SER A 130 -6.39 -8.68 21.59
CA SER A 130 -5.70 -7.81 22.54
C SER A 130 -4.20 -7.61 22.27
N TYR A 131 -3.54 -8.58 21.65
CA TYR A 131 -2.12 -8.55 21.29
C TYR A 131 -1.84 -7.95 19.91
N TRP A 132 -2.87 -7.73 19.08
CA TRP A 132 -2.67 -7.23 17.71
C TRP A 132 -2.16 -5.78 17.68
N LYS A 133 -2.59 -4.98 18.66
CA LYS A 133 -2.08 -3.62 18.90
C LYS A 133 -0.64 -3.58 19.39
N THR A 134 -0.08 -4.68 19.89
CA THR A 134 1.33 -4.74 20.31
C THR A 134 2.23 -5.36 19.24
N ASN A 135 1.63 -5.83 18.14
CA ASN A 135 2.37 -6.49 17.07
C ASN A 135 2.96 -5.46 16.10
N LEU A 136 4.28 -5.50 15.88
CA LEU A 136 4.98 -4.61 14.96
C LEU A 136 4.84 -5.07 13.50
N ILE A 137 4.71 -6.38 13.27
CA ILE A 137 4.69 -6.98 11.93
C ILE A 137 3.34 -7.66 11.73
N ARG A 138 2.31 -6.87 11.39
CA ARG A 138 0.93 -7.39 11.22
C ARG A 138 0.68 -8.00 9.85
N HIS A 139 1.09 -7.26 8.82
CA HIS A 139 0.72 -7.54 7.44
C HIS A 139 1.98 -7.57 6.58
N ASN A 140 2.32 -8.77 6.12
CA ASN A 140 3.43 -9.04 5.22
C ASN A 140 2.90 -9.23 3.80
N LEU A 141 3.59 -8.62 2.83
CA LEU A 141 3.29 -8.81 1.43
C LEU A 141 3.93 -10.10 0.91
N ASP A 142 3.14 -10.94 0.25
CA ASP A 142 3.63 -12.14 -0.42
C ASP A 142 4.28 -11.77 -1.76
N VAL A 143 5.59 -11.51 -1.70
CA VAL A 143 6.37 -11.06 -2.86
C VAL A 143 6.31 -12.07 -4.01
N MET A 144 6.37 -13.37 -3.71
CA MET A 144 6.32 -14.42 -4.74
C MET A 144 5.00 -14.39 -5.52
N HIS A 145 3.86 -14.33 -4.80
CA HIS A 145 2.56 -14.25 -5.46
C HIS A 145 2.39 -12.94 -6.22
N ILE A 146 2.92 -11.84 -5.69
CA ILE A 146 2.92 -10.55 -6.36
C ILE A 146 3.71 -10.63 -7.68
N GLU A 147 4.95 -11.09 -7.65
CA GLU A 147 5.82 -11.24 -8.82
C GLU A 147 5.21 -12.16 -9.88
N LYS A 148 4.64 -13.30 -9.47
CA LYS A 148 3.93 -14.21 -10.38
C LYS A 148 2.76 -13.51 -11.06
N ASN A 149 1.90 -12.85 -10.30
CA ASN A 149 0.74 -12.12 -10.84
C ASN A 149 1.18 -11.05 -11.85
N ILE A 150 2.31 -10.40 -11.61
CA ILE A 150 2.87 -9.40 -12.49
C ILE A 150 3.37 -10.05 -13.78
N PHE A 151 4.19 -11.09 -13.66
CA PHE A 151 4.73 -11.82 -14.80
C PHE A 151 3.61 -12.31 -15.70
N ASP A 152 2.59 -12.96 -15.13
CA ASP A 152 1.43 -13.45 -15.86
C ASP A 152 0.71 -12.31 -16.60
N ASN A 153 0.55 -11.13 -15.96
CA ASN A 153 -0.09 -9.99 -16.61
C ASN A 153 0.74 -9.44 -17.79
N ILE A 154 2.06 -9.27 -17.63
CA ILE A 154 2.95 -8.80 -18.70
C ILE A 154 2.96 -9.81 -19.85
N PHE A 155 3.12 -11.09 -19.52
CA PHE A 155 3.14 -12.18 -20.50
C PHE A 155 1.83 -12.25 -21.29
N ASN A 156 0.68 -12.21 -20.61
CA ASN A 156 -0.63 -12.23 -21.26
C ASN A 156 -0.87 -11.00 -22.15
N THR A 157 -0.35 -9.84 -21.76
CA THR A 157 -0.42 -8.61 -22.57
C THR A 157 0.41 -8.75 -23.84
N ILE A 158 1.67 -9.21 -23.72
CA ILE A 158 2.57 -9.40 -24.88
C ILE A 158 1.99 -10.45 -25.83
N MET A 159 1.49 -11.55 -25.30
CA MET A 159 0.91 -12.66 -26.07
C MET A 159 -0.51 -12.37 -26.58
N SER A 160 -1.09 -11.20 -26.25
CA SER A 160 -2.43 -10.80 -26.67
C SER A 160 -3.52 -11.84 -26.36
N VAL A 161 -3.42 -12.51 -25.20
CA VAL A 161 -4.33 -13.61 -24.84
C VAL A 161 -5.76 -13.07 -24.58
N PRO A 162 -6.78 -13.53 -25.33
CA PRO A 162 -8.15 -13.08 -25.15
C PRO A 162 -8.71 -13.41 -23.76
N GLY A 163 -9.41 -12.47 -23.13
CA GLY A 163 -10.10 -12.69 -21.86
C GLY A 163 -9.26 -12.48 -20.58
N MET A 164 -7.94 -12.31 -20.68
CA MET A 164 -7.07 -12.11 -19.51
C MET A 164 -6.64 -10.64 -19.26
N GLN A 165 -6.96 -9.72 -20.19
CA GLN A 165 -6.61 -8.29 -20.19
C GLN A 165 -7.37 -7.40 -19.17
N LYS A 166 -8.12 -7.99 -18.22
CA LYS A 166 -8.93 -7.22 -17.24
C LYS A 166 -8.22 -6.96 -15.91
N ARG A 167 -7.03 -7.52 -15.68
CA ARG A 167 -6.25 -7.36 -14.43
C ARG A 167 -5.16 -6.27 -14.52
N ASP A 168 -5.15 -5.53 -15.62
CA ASP A 168 -4.00 -4.80 -16.15
C ASP A 168 -3.60 -3.48 -15.46
N LYS A 169 -4.32 -3.01 -14.44
CA LYS A 169 -4.28 -1.56 -14.11
C LYS A 169 -3.56 -1.16 -12.82
N ILE A 170 -3.27 -2.10 -11.92
CA ILE A 170 -2.67 -1.79 -10.60
C ILE A 170 -1.26 -2.39 -10.44
N PHE A 171 -0.97 -3.53 -11.09
CA PHE A 171 0.20 -4.36 -10.78
C PHE A 171 1.53 -3.86 -11.35
N VAL A 172 1.54 -3.21 -12.52
CA VAL A 172 2.79 -2.81 -13.21
C VAL A 172 3.64 -1.80 -12.41
N ASN A 173 3.02 -1.04 -11.50
CA ASN A 173 3.76 -0.07 -10.67
C ASN A 173 4.34 -0.70 -9.39
N ILE A 174 3.85 -1.86 -8.94
CA ILE A 174 4.26 -2.48 -7.66
C ILE A 174 5.53 -3.32 -7.84
N VAL A 175 5.74 -3.92 -9.02
CA VAL A 175 6.88 -4.78 -9.37
C VAL A 175 8.21 -4.06 -9.25
N THR A 176 8.29 -2.86 -9.84
CA THR A 176 9.53 -2.11 -9.87
C THR A 176 9.87 -1.64 -8.45
N ASP A 177 8.85 -1.38 -7.63
CA ASP A 177 9.02 -0.84 -6.27
C ASP A 177 9.45 -1.92 -5.24
N LEU A 178 8.96 -3.17 -5.34
CA LEU A 178 9.37 -4.27 -4.44
C LEU A 178 10.78 -4.81 -4.73
N LEU A 179 11.19 -4.83 -6.01
CA LEU A 179 12.55 -5.27 -6.39
C LEU A 179 13.66 -4.35 -5.86
N TYR A 180 13.38 -3.06 -5.64
CA TYR A 180 14.36 -2.10 -5.09
C TYR A 180 14.29 -1.93 -3.57
N THR A 181 13.32 -2.53 -2.87
CA THR A 181 13.26 -2.50 -1.39
C THR A 181 13.84 -3.74 -0.71
N LEU A 182 14.14 -4.80 -1.48
CA LEU A 182 14.72 -6.06 -1.00
C LEU A 182 16.21 -6.25 -1.38
N ILE A 183 16.86 -5.20 -1.90
CA ILE A 183 18.32 -5.09 -2.08
C ILE A 183 18.80 -3.87 -1.32
#